data_AF-A0A2S6G0I2-F1
#
_entry.id   AF-A0A2S6G0I2-F1
#
_cell.length_a   1.000
_cell.length_b   1.000
_cell.length_c   1.000
_cell.angle_alpha   90.00
_cell.angle_beta   90.00
_cell.angle_gamma   90.00
#
_symmetry.space_group_name_H-M   'P 1'
#
loop_
_entity.id
_entity.type
_entity.pdbx_description
1 polymer ?
#
loop_
_entity_poly.entity_id
_entity_poly.type
_entity_poly.pdbx_seq_one_letter_code
_entity_poly.pdbx_strand_id
1 'polypeptide(L)'
;MNLINKPISVVYEFDNAGIINPHKFIFTNEAGMENEFNIKRIIRRDKEKLGPDVYGYTFTCEIIVNEKIALCDLKVNMKTSEWILFRM
;
A
#
# COMPACT_ATOMS: atom_id res chain seq x y z
N MET A 1 -5.45 13.61 -4.84
CA MET A 1 -4.38 12.69 -4.39
C MET A 1 -3.06 13.39 -4.63
N ASN A 2 -2.31 13.62 -3.56
CA ASN A 2 -0.96 14.17 -3.56
C ASN A 2 0.06 13.03 -3.70
N LEU A 3 1.18 13.31 -4.35
CA LEU A 3 2.31 12.39 -4.41
C LEU A 3 3.05 12.46 -3.07
N ILE A 4 3.23 11.31 -2.42
CA ILE A 4 3.87 11.21 -1.10
C ILE A 4 5.20 10.46 -1.21
N ASN A 5 5.16 9.28 -1.83
CA ASN A 5 6.32 8.40 -2.03
C ASN A 5 7.13 8.15 -0.73
N LYS A 6 6.46 7.61 0.29
CA LYS A 6 7.05 7.35 1.61
C LYS A 6 6.98 5.86 1.97
N PRO A 7 8.02 5.31 2.62
CA PRO A 7 7.96 3.94 3.12
C PRO A 7 6.88 3.84 4.22
N ILE A 8 6.22 2.69 4.28
CA ILE A 8 5.15 2.40 5.23
C ILE A 8 5.28 0.98 5.77
N SER A 9 4.76 0.76 6.98
CA SER A 9 4.55 -0.58 7.52
C SER A 9 3.19 -1.08 7.07
N VAL A 10 3.09 -2.34 6.64
CA VAL A 10 1.84 -2.89 6.07
C VAL A 10 1.54 -4.23 6.71
N VAL A 11 0.28 -4.41 7.12
CA VAL A 11 -0.29 -5.71 7.44
C VAL A 11 -0.96 -6.24 6.17
N TYR A 12 -0.44 -7.34 5.66
CA TYR A 12 -0.94 -8.01 4.46
C TYR A 12 -0.91 -9.51 4.66
N GLU A 13 -1.67 -10.23 3.84
CA GLU A 13 -1.63 -11.68 3.76
C GLU A 13 -1.48 -12.15 2.32
N PHE A 14 -1.10 -13.41 2.15
CA PHE A 14 -1.31 -14.12 0.91
C PHE A 14 -2.55 -15.00 1.07
N ASP A 15 -3.45 -14.95 0.11
CA ASP A 15 -4.53 -15.93 0.06
C ASP A 15 -4.02 -17.32 -0.38
N ASN A 16 -4.94 -18.29 -0.41
CA ASN A 16 -4.63 -19.67 -0.81
C ASN A 16 -4.12 -19.80 -2.26
N ALA A 17 -4.32 -18.78 -3.10
CA ALA A 17 -3.81 -18.71 -4.46
C ALA A 17 -2.45 -17.99 -4.55
N GLY A 18 -1.87 -17.59 -3.41
CA GLY A 18 -0.61 -16.86 -3.35
C GLY A 18 -0.76 -15.39 -3.76
N ILE A 19 -1.98 -14.85 -3.76
CA ILE A 19 -2.24 -13.46 -4.12
C ILE A 19 -2.12 -12.60 -2.86
N ILE A 20 -1.34 -11.52 -2.99
CA ILE A 20 -1.07 -10.58 -1.91
C ILE A 20 -2.26 -9.62 -1.68
N ASN A 21 -2.72 -9.52 -0.44
CA ASN A 21 -3.86 -8.72 -0.02
C ASN A 21 -3.46 -7.83 1.18
N PRO A 22 -3.21 -6.53 0.97
CA PRO A 22 -3.00 -5.59 2.07
C PRO A 22 -4.32 -5.26 2.78
N HIS A 23 -4.27 -5.21 4.11
CA HIS A 23 -5.42 -4.93 4.99
C HIS A 23 -5.30 -3.60 5.71
N LYS A 24 -4.08 -3.22 6.06
CA LYS A 24 -3.80 -2.03 6.85
C LYS A 24 -2.39 -1.53 6.56
N PHE A 25 -2.19 -0.21 6.64
CA PHE A 25 -0.86 0.36 6.69
C PHE A 25 -0.71 1.41 7.78
N ILE A 26 0.53 1.60 8.22
CA ILE A 26 0.94 2.61 9.19
C ILE A 26 1.89 3.56 8.48
N PHE A 27 1.57 4.85 8.59
CA PHE A 27 2.35 5.95 8.03
C PHE A 27 2.86 6.85 9.16
N THR A 28 4.17 6.99 9.27
CA THR A 28 4.80 7.93 10.20
C THR A 28 4.98 9.27 9.50
N ASN A 29 4.35 10.31 10.03
CA ASN A 29 4.49 11.66 9.48
C ASN A 29 5.82 12.32 9.90
N GLU A 30 6.08 13.53 9.41
CA GLU A 30 7.34 14.26 9.69
C GLU A 30 7.52 14.62 11.17
N ALA A 31 6.44 14.68 11.94
CA ALA A 31 6.47 14.89 13.38
C ALA A 31 6.72 13.58 14.17
N GLY A 32 6.96 12.46 13.49
CA GLY A 32 7.16 11.15 14.10
C GLY A 32 5.87 10.49 14.60
N MET A 33 4.70 11.06 14.29
CA MET A 33 3.42 10.51 14.71
C MET A 33 2.96 9.44 13.73
N GLU A 34 2.70 8.25 14.26
CA GLU A 34 2.14 7.13 13.49
C GLU A 34 0.65 7.33 13.27
N ASN A 35 0.23 7.18 12.02
CA ASN A 35 -1.17 7.19 11.61
C ASN A 35 -1.50 5.84 11.00
N GLU A 36 -2.51 5.17 11.55
CA GLU A 36 -2.98 3.88 11.08
C GLU A 36 -4.16 4.05 10.12
N PHE A 37 -4.10 3.37 8.97
CA PHE A 37 -5.13 3.39 7.95
C PHE A 37 -5.59 1.96 7.60
N ASN A 38 -6.88 1.71 7.76
CA ASN A 38 -7.50 0.45 7.37
C ASN A 38 -7.94 0.50 5.90
N ILE A 39 -7.60 -0.54 5.14
CA ILE A 39 -8.02 -0.73 3.76
C ILE A 39 -9.42 -1.31 3.75
N LYS A 40 -10.38 -0.53 3.23
CA LYS A 40 -11.77 -0.95 3.10
C LYS A 40 -11.95 -1.94 1.95
N ARG A 41 -11.32 -1.66 0.81
CA ARG A 41 -11.27 -2.56 -0.35
C ARG A 41 -10.14 -2.19 -1.30
N ILE A 42 -9.68 -3.16 -2.05
CA ILE A 42 -8.75 -2.98 -3.16
C ILE A 42 -9.59 -2.76 -4.43
N ILE A 43 -9.45 -1.61 -5.08
CA ILE A 43 -10.12 -1.30 -6.34
C ILE A 43 -9.37 -1.92 -7.52
N ARG A 44 -8.04 -1.80 -7.49
CA ARG A 44 -7.18 -2.24 -8.58
C ARG A 44 -5.88 -2.81 -8.04
N ARG A 45 -5.39 -3.85 -8.71
CA ARG A 45 -4.08 -4.44 -8.49
C ARG A 45 -3.40 -4.61 -9.84
N ASP A 46 -2.19 -4.10 -9.98
CA ASP A 46 -1.37 -4.29 -11.18
C ASP A 46 0.00 -4.84 -10.79
N LYS A 47 0.50 -5.78 -11.58
CA LYS A 47 1.87 -6.29 -11.48
C LYS A 47 2.80 -5.36 -12.27
N GLU A 48 3.83 -4.85 -11.62
CA GLU A 48 4.81 -3.94 -12.21
C GLU A 48 6.16 -4.65 -12.33
N LYS A 49 6.83 -4.57 -13.48
CA LYS A 49 8.21 -5.03 -13.63
C LYS A 49 9.15 -3.92 -13.19
N LEU A 50 9.89 -4.13 -12.11
CA LEU A 50 10.82 -3.16 -11.52
C LEU A 50 12.27 -3.38 -12.01
N GLY A 51 12.58 -4.57 -12.54
CA GLY A 51 13.90 -4.91 -13.04
C GLY A 51 13.92 -6.27 -13.77
N PRO A 52 15.09 -6.77 -14.20
CA PRO A 52 15.22 -8.02 -14.96
C PRO A 52 14.50 -9.21 -14.32
N ASP A 53 14.59 -9.35 -12.99
CA ASP A 53 13.94 -10.40 -12.19
C ASP A 53 13.24 -9.85 -10.94
N VAL A 54 12.90 -8.56 -10.94
CA VAL A 54 12.22 -7.90 -9.83
C VAL A 54 10.85 -7.46 -10.31
N TYR A 55 9.82 -7.95 -9.63
CA TYR A 55 8.46 -7.48 -9.82
C TYR A 55 7.92 -6.88 -8.53
N GLY A 56 6.98 -5.98 -8.68
CA GLY A 56 6.21 -5.40 -7.60
C GLY A 56 4.73 -5.50 -7.90
N TYR A 57 3.93 -5.08 -6.93
CA TYR A 57 2.52 -4.82 -7.15
C TYR A 57 2.21 -3.38 -6.79
N THR A 58 1.30 -2.79 -7.56
CA THR A 58 0.65 -1.53 -7.22
C THR A 58 -0.80 -1.83 -6.88
N PHE A 59 -1.30 -1.19 -5.83
CA PHE A 59 -2.66 -1.36 -5.34
C PHE A 59 -3.31 0.00 -5.24
N THR A 60 -4.42 0.21 -5.93
CA THR A 60 -5.31 1.34 -5.66
C THR A 60 -6.37 0.86 -4.67
N CYS A 61 -6.40 1.48 -3.50
CA CYS A 61 -7.22 1.08 -2.38
C CYS A 61 -8.19 2.20 -1.99
N GLU A 62 -9.37 1.81 -1.49
CA GLU A 62 -10.21 2.68 -0.68
C GLU A 62 -9.85 2.50 0.79
N ILE A 63 -9.70 3.62 1.48
CA ILE A 63 -9.47 3.70 2.92
C ILE A 63 -10.52 4.59 3.56
N ILE A 64 -10.64 4.49 4.89
CA ILE A 64 -11.50 5.37 5.68
C ILE A 64 -10.61 6.35 6.45
N VAL A 65 -10.81 7.64 6.23
CA VAL A 65 -10.10 8.73 6.93
C VAL A 65 -11.15 9.69 7.47
N ASN A 66 -11.20 9.87 8.78
CA ASN A 66 -12.18 10.75 9.45
C ASN A 66 -13.63 10.48 8.95
N GLU A 67 -14.03 9.21 8.95
CA GLU A 67 -15.34 8.72 8.48
C GLU A 67 -15.64 8.92 6.98
N LYS A 68 -14.70 9.45 6.21
CA LYS A 68 -14.82 9.65 4.76
C LYS A 68 -14.03 8.60 4.00
N ILE A 69 -14.53 8.23 2.82
CA ILE A 69 -13.79 7.38 1.89
C ILE A 69 -12.72 8.23 1.19
N ALA A 70 -11.49 7.75 1.24
CA ALA A 70 -10.37 8.32 0.47
C ALA A 70 -9.71 7.21 -0.37
N LEU A 71 -8.96 7.62 -1.38
CA LEU A 71 -8.19 6.73 -2.25
C LEU A 71 -6.71 6.84 -1.93
N CYS A 72 -6.02 5.72 -1.93
CA CYS A 72 -4.57 5.69 -1.85
C CYS A 72 -3.97 4.66 -2.80
N ASP A 73 -2.77 4.94 -3.28
CA ASP A 73 -1.98 3.99 -4.06
C ASP A 73 -0.82 3.47 -3.22
N LEU A 74 -0.78 2.15 -3.02
CA LEU A 74 0.31 1.44 -2.37
C LEU A 74 1.17 0.74 -3.41
N LYS A 75 2.47 0.63 -3.16
CA LYS A 75 3.39 -0.19 -3.95
C LYS A 75 4.16 -1.13 -3.05
N VAL A 76 4.42 -2.34 -3.53
CA VAL A 76 5.30 -3.31 -2.89
C VAL A 76 6.34 -3.80 -3.87
N ASN A 77 7.59 -3.89 -3.43
CA ASN A 77 8.64 -4.60 -4.15
C ASN A 77 8.73 -6.04 -3.63
N MET A 78 8.46 -7.04 -4.48
CA MET A 78 8.40 -8.44 -4.03
C MET A 78 9.76 -9.06 -3.73
N LYS A 79 10.87 -8.40 -4.12
CA LYS A 79 12.22 -8.85 -3.78
C LYS A 79 12.66 -8.36 -2.40
N THR A 80 12.33 -7.12 -2.04
CA THR A 80 12.75 -6.50 -0.77
C THR A 80 11.67 -6.51 0.29
N SER A 81 10.42 -6.82 -0.07
CA SER A 81 9.22 -6.66 0.76
C SER A 81 9.00 -5.23 1.23
N GLU A 82 9.63 -4.25 0.57
CA GLU A 82 9.47 -2.84 0.88
C GLU A 82 8.13 -2.33 0.37
N TRP A 83 7.38 -1.66 1.23
CA TRP A 83 6.10 -1.04 0.92
C TRP A 83 6.20 0.48 0.92
N ILE A 84 5.53 1.11 -0.04
CA ILE A 84 5.53 2.55 -0.23
C ILE A 84 4.09 3.04 -0.38
N LEU A 85 3.73 4.08 0.37
CA LEU A 85 2.57 4.91 0.07
C LEU A 85 2.95 5.87 -1.04
N PHE A 86 2.48 5.59 -2.25
CA PHE A 86 2.84 6.36 -3.43
C PHE A 86 1.99 7.63 -3.52
N ARG A 87 0.68 7.51 -3.34
CA ARG A 87 -0.28 8.63 -3.41
C ARG A 87 -1.39 8.47 -2.38
N MET A 88 -1.88 9.61 -1.88
CA MET A 88 -3.05 9.71 -0.99
C MET A 88 -3.77 11.04 -1.22
#